data_AF-A0A924UZR1-F1
#
_entry.id   AF-A0A924UZR1-F1
#
_cell.length_a   1.000
_cell.length_b   1.000
_cell.length_c   1.000
_cell.angle_alpha   90.00
_cell.angle_beta   90.00
_cell.angle_gamma   90.00
#
_symmetry.space_group_name_H-M   'P 1'
#
loop_
_entity.id
_entity.type
_entity.pdbx_description
1 polymer ?
#
loop_
_entity_poly.entity_id
_entity_poly.type
_entity_poly.pdbx_seq_one_letter_code
_entity_poly.pdbx_strand_id
1 'polypeptide(L)'
;MNTQVIDTSAAKALDITVRHQKFKFDGLPKFYYENNPYMSYLLSILSLTFPEGERMFVHSVRAVRDQVTDPVLKKEISAFIGQEAVHGNVHETFNSFVQKDLGLRTQKYEKEIFNRIKYAKE
;
A
#
# COMPACT_ATOMS: atom_id res chain seq x y z
N MET A 1 13.79 31.53 -10.49
CA MET A 1 13.26 30.17 -10.71
C MET A 1 11.75 30.28 -10.66
N ASN A 2 11.06 30.04 -11.77
CA ASN A 2 9.64 30.33 -11.92
C ASN A 2 8.86 29.05 -11.61
N THR A 3 8.32 28.92 -10.40
CA THR A 3 7.48 27.78 -10.03
C THR A 3 6.10 28.02 -10.64
N GLN A 4 5.84 27.42 -11.80
CA GLN A 4 4.48 27.37 -12.31
C GLN A 4 3.63 26.55 -11.35
N VAL A 5 2.71 27.22 -10.67
CA VAL A 5 1.62 26.58 -9.94
C VAL A 5 0.83 25.81 -10.98
N ILE A 6 0.87 24.47 -10.90
CA ILE A 6 0.06 23.61 -11.76
C ILE A 6 -1.39 23.96 -11.46
N ASP A 7 -2.08 24.52 -12.45
CA ASP A 7 -3.51 24.81 -12.39
C ASP A 7 -4.26 23.47 -12.26
N THR A 8 -4.72 23.19 -11.05
CA THR A 8 -5.45 21.96 -10.71
C THR A 8 -6.91 22.00 -11.15
N SER A 9 -7.39 23.14 -11.68
CA SER A 9 -8.78 23.28 -12.14
C SER A 9 -9.13 22.39 -13.35
N ALA A 10 -8.13 21.81 -14.01
CA ALA A 10 -8.28 20.90 -15.14
C ALA A 10 -8.11 19.41 -14.79
N ALA A 11 -7.85 19.04 -13.53
CA ALA A 11 -7.79 17.64 -13.14
C ALA A 11 -9.19 17.03 -13.25
N LYS A 12 -9.43 16.30 -14.34
CA LYS A 12 -10.67 15.54 -14.54
C LYS A 12 -10.89 14.65 -13.32
N ALA A 13 -12.09 14.74 -12.73
CA ALA A 13 -12.47 13.92 -11.58
C ALA A 13 -12.07 12.46 -11.81
N LEU A 14 -11.31 11.92 -10.85
CA LEU A 14 -10.84 10.55 -10.85
C LEU A 14 -12.00 9.64 -10.46
N ASP A 15 -12.33 8.70 -11.34
CA ASP A 15 -13.30 7.64 -11.03
C ASP A 15 -12.62 6.52 -10.23
N ILE A 16 -12.32 6.80 -8.96
CA ILE A 16 -11.71 5.83 -8.04
C ILE A 16 -12.80 4.90 -7.52
N THR A 17 -12.88 3.70 -8.08
CA THR A 17 -13.76 2.62 -7.59
C THR A 17 -13.01 1.78 -6.57
N VAL A 18 -13.54 1.54 -5.36
CA VAL A 18 -12.97 0.59 -4.38
C VAL A 18 -13.27 -0.85 -4.81
N ARG A 19 -12.23 -1.67 -4.98
CA ARG A 19 -12.33 -3.02 -5.54
C ARG A 19 -11.99 -4.07 -4.49
N HIS A 20 -12.99 -4.83 -4.04
CA HIS A 20 -12.80 -5.93 -3.07
C HIS A 20 -12.39 -7.24 -3.76
N GLN A 21 -11.29 -7.21 -4.53
CA GLN A 21 -10.75 -8.43 -5.12
C GLN A 21 -10.18 -9.34 -4.03
N LYS A 22 -10.51 -10.63 -4.10
CA LYS A 22 -9.99 -11.65 -3.19
C LYS A 22 -8.85 -12.38 -3.88
N PHE A 23 -7.63 -12.13 -3.42
CA PHE A 23 -6.45 -12.88 -3.86
C PHE A 23 -6.30 -14.14 -3.02
N LYS A 24 -5.93 -15.24 -3.66
CA LYS A 24 -5.58 -16.50 -3.02
C LYS A 24 -4.15 -16.83 -3.38
N PHE A 25 -3.33 -17.08 -2.38
CA PHE A 25 -1.90 -17.37 -2.56
C PHE A 25 -1.55 -18.83 -2.28
N ASP A 26 -2.50 -19.61 -1.75
CA ASP A 26 -2.33 -21.04 -1.49
C ASP A 26 -1.89 -21.77 -2.76
N GLY A 27 -0.80 -22.54 -2.65
CA GLY A 27 -0.26 -23.31 -3.78
C GLY A 27 0.57 -22.52 -4.78
N LEU A 28 0.86 -21.23 -4.55
CA LEU A 28 1.86 -20.53 -5.35
C LEU A 28 3.23 -21.20 -5.24
N PRO A 29 3.95 -21.40 -6.36
CA PRO A 29 5.28 -21.98 -6.32
C PRO A 29 6.25 -21.02 -5.63
N LYS A 30 7.31 -21.58 -5.04
CA LYS A 30 8.33 -20.81 -4.31
C LYS A 30 8.95 -19.69 -5.14
N PHE A 31 9.13 -19.93 -6.44
CA PHE A 31 9.63 -18.95 -7.40
C PHE A 31 8.51 -18.55 -8.35
N TYR A 32 7.50 -17.86 -7.83
CA TYR A 32 6.29 -17.48 -8.56
C TYR A 32 6.53 -16.50 -9.71
N TYR A 33 7.62 -15.73 -9.67
CA TYR A 33 7.97 -14.82 -10.76
C TYR A 33 8.80 -15.57 -11.80
N GLU A 34 8.15 -16.18 -12.80
CA GLU A 34 8.81 -16.86 -13.92
C GLU A 34 9.91 -17.86 -13.51
N ASN A 35 9.72 -18.56 -12.37
CA ASN A 35 10.72 -19.45 -11.78
C ASN A 35 12.07 -18.77 -11.46
N ASN A 36 12.09 -17.45 -11.32
CA ASN A 36 13.25 -16.63 -10.97
C ASN A 36 13.32 -16.41 -9.45
N PRO A 37 14.34 -16.94 -8.75
CA PRO A 37 14.48 -16.80 -7.30
C PRO A 37 14.69 -15.36 -6.86
N TYR A 38 15.52 -14.60 -7.59
CA TYR A 38 15.84 -13.22 -7.23
C TYR A 38 14.60 -12.35 -7.24
N MET A 39 13.84 -12.37 -8.34
CA MET A 39 12.63 -11.55 -8.47
C MET A 39 11.55 -11.97 -7.48
N SER A 40 11.36 -13.28 -7.28
CA SER A 40 10.37 -13.78 -6.31
C SER A 40 10.70 -13.33 -4.89
N TYR A 41 11.97 -13.34 -4.48
CA TYR A 41 12.35 -12.83 -3.16
C TYR A 41 12.32 -11.31 -3.08
N LEU A 42 12.77 -10.60 -4.11
CA LEU A 42 12.73 -9.14 -4.16
C LEU A 42 11.29 -8.63 -3.95
N LEU A 43 10.33 -9.16 -4.71
CA LEU A 43 8.93 -8.79 -4.60
C LEU A 43 8.33 -9.20 -3.25
N SER A 44 8.72 -10.37 -2.72
CA SER A 44 8.28 -10.81 -1.39
C SER A 44 8.77 -9.91 -0.26
N ILE A 45 10.03 -9.49 -0.31
CA ILE A 45 10.62 -8.60 0.68
C ILE A 45 10.06 -7.18 0.54
N LEU A 46 9.87 -6.71 -0.70
CA LEU A 46 9.24 -5.41 -0.97
C LEU A 46 7.82 -5.38 -0.41
N SER A 47 7.07 -6.48 -0.52
CA SER A 47 5.72 -6.59 0.04
C SER A 47 5.65 -6.36 1.56
N LEU A 48 6.75 -6.59 2.29
CA LEU A 48 6.79 -6.40 3.75
C LEU A 48 6.65 -4.92 4.16
N THR A 49 6.97 -3.98 3.27
CA THR A 49 6.96 -2.54 3.59
C THR A 49 5.60 -1.89 3.38
N PHE A 50 4.77 -2.43 2.49
CA PHE A 50 3.52 -1.81 2.09
C PHE A 50 2.48 -1.71 3.19
N PRO A 51 2.20 -2.73 4.04
CA PRO A 51 1.14 -2.62 5.04
C PRO A 51 1.30 -1.39 5.96
N GLU A 52 2.53 -1.11 6.40
CA GLU A 52 2.82 0.06 7.22
C GLU A 52 2.93 1.36 6.44
N GLY A 53 3.48 1.30 5.22
CA GLY A 53 3.52 2.44 4.31
C GLY A 53 2.12 2.95 3.95
N GLU A 54 1.19 2.05 3.66
CA GLU A 54 -0.19 2.39 3.33
C GLU A 54 -0.96 2.92 4.54
N ARG A 55 -0.74 2.36 5.73
CA ARG A 55 -1.24 2.95 6.98
C ARG A 55 -0.74 4.39 7.16
N MET A 56 0.53 4.64 6.85
CA MET A 56 1.09 6.00 6.87
C MET A 56 0.40 6.89 5.82
N PHE A 57 0.26 6.46 4.57
CA PHE A 57 -0.43 7.22 3.53
C PHE A 57 -1.87 7.57 3.91
N VAL A 58 -2.63 6.59 4.40
CA VAL A 58 -4.01 6.79 4.86
C VAL A 58 -4.05 7.80 6.01
N HIS A 59 -3.13 7.73 6.97
CA HIS A 59 -3.07 8.72 8.06
C HIS A 59 -2.75 10.13 7.54
N SER A 60 -1.77 10.27 6.66
CA SER A 60 -1.36 11.56 6.08
C SER A 60 -2.50 12.22 5.32
N VAL A 61 -3.24 11.47 4.50
CA VAL A 61 -4.37 12.02 3.73
C VAL A 61 -5.56 12.32 4.64
N ARG A 62 -5.83 11.48 5.66
CA ARG A 62 -6.90 11.75 6.64
C ARG A 62 -6.64 13.02 7.44
N ALA A 63 -5.39 13.30 7.82
CA ALA A 63 -5.03 14.47 8.63
C ALA A 63 -5.35 15.81 7.94
N VAL A 64 -5.36 15.84 6.60
CA VAL A 64 -5.66 17.05 5.81
C VAL A 64 -7.06 17.04 5.20
N ARG A 65 -7.80 15.94 5.30
CA ARG A 65 -9.13 15.76 4.65
C ARG A 65 -10.13 16.84 5.05
N ASP A 66 -10.14 17.26 6.30
CA ASP A 66 -11.10 18.25 6.80
C ASP A 66 -10.80 19.68 6.31
N GLN A 67 -9.58 19.93 5.83
CA GLN A 67 -9.17 21.21 5.23
C GLN A 67 -9.58 21.31 3.75
N VAL A 68 -9.93 20.18 3.12
CA VAL A 68 -10.43 20.18 1.74
C VAL A 68 -11.85 20.75 1.73
N THR A 69 -12.18 21.59 0.76
CA THR A 69 -13.53 22.16 0.60
C THR A 69 -14.25 21.59 -0.62
N ASP A 70 -13.50 21.19 -1.65
CA ASP A 70 -14.05 20.59 -2.87
C ASP A 70 -14.72 19.23 -2.57
N PRO A 71 -16.04 19.10 -2.80
CA PRO A 71 -16.75 17.85 -2.58
C PRO A 71 -16.29 16.70 -3.47
N VAL A 72 -15.77 16.99 -4.69
CA VAL A 72 -15.23 15.98 -5.60
C VAL A 72 -13.95 15.40 -5.01
N LEU A 73 -13.00 16.26 -4.65
CA LEU A 73 -11.75 15.83 -4.03
C LEU A 73 -11.97 15.10 -2.69
N LYS A 74 -12.96 15.50 -1.88
CA LYS A 74 -13.34 14.74 -0.66
C LYS A 74 -13.81 13.33 -0.97
N LYS A 75 -14.59 13.15 -2.04
CA LYS A 75 -15.07 11.84 -2.48
C LYS A 75 -13.90 10.98 -2.94
N GLU A 76 -12.99 11.54 -3.73
CA GLU A 76 -11.77 10.87 -4.21
C GLU A 76 -10.85 10.45 -3.05
N ILE A 77 -10.63 11.33 -2.07
CA ILE A 77 -9.88 10.99 -0.84
C ILE A 77 -10.51 9.80 -0.13
N SER A 78 -11.83 9.80 0.00
CA SER A 78 -12.56 8.72 0.68
C SER A 78 -12.43 7.39 -0.08
N ALA A 79 -12.49 7.44 -1.42
CA ALA A 79 -12.29 6.28 -2.28
C ALA A 79 -10.85 5.77 -2.28
N PHE A 80 -9.86 6.67 -2.30
CA PHE A 80 -8.45 6.35 -2.16
C PHE A 80 -8.17 5.63 -0.83
N ILE A 81 -8.65 6.18 0.29
CA ILE A 81 -8.52 5.53 1.61
C ILE A 81 -9.13 4.12 1.60
N GLY A 82 -10.29 3.94 0.95
CA GLY A 82 -10.92 2.64 0.80
C GLY A 82 -10.07 1.66 -0.03
N GLN A 83 -9.42 2.13 -1.09
CA GLN A 83 -8.54 1.33 -1.92
C GLN A 83 -7.28 0.90 -1.18
N GLU A 84 -6.57 1.83 -0.54
CA GLU A 84 -5.36 1.52 0.23
C GLU A 84 -5.66 0.55 1.38
N ALA A 85 -6.81 0.67 2.05
CA ALA A 85 -7.20 -0.28 3.08
C ALA A 85 -7.38 -1.71 2.55
N VAL A 86 -7.92 -1.87 1.33
CA VAL A 86 -8.02 -3.18 0.68
C VAL A 86 -6.66 -3.68 0.23
N HIS A 87 -5.84 -2.82 -0.38
CA HIS A 87 -4.51 -3.15 -0.85
C HIS A 87 -3.61 -3.67 0.29
N GLY A 88 -3.65 -3.02 1.45
CA GLY A 88 -2.83 -3.40 2.59
C GLY A 88 -3.21 -4.74 3.16
N ASN A 89 -4.51 -5.05 3.17
CA ASN A 89 -4.99 -6.37 3.56
C ASN A 89 -4.52 -7.47 2.57
N VAL A 90 -4.43 -7.16 1.28
CA VAL A 90 -3.86 -8.08 0.29
C VAL A 90 -2.38 -8.33 0.56
N HIS A 91 -1.61 -7.28 0.86
CA HIS A 91 -0.20 -7.41 1.25
C HIS A 91 -0.02 -8.20 2.56
N GLU A 92 -0.86 -7.98 3.58
CA GLU A 92 -0.82 -8.76 4.82
C GLU A 92 -1.13 -10.24 4.58
N THR A 93 -2.10 -10.53 3.71
CA THR A 93 -2.44 -11.90 3.31
C THR A 93 -1.28 -12.55 2.55
N PHE A 94 -0.65 -11.82 1.63
CA PHE A 94 0.51 -12.31 0.88
C PHE A 94 1.73 -12.54 1.78
N ASN A 95 2.03 -11.61 2.68
CA ASN A 95 3.13 -11.74 3.64
C ASN A 95 2.93 -12.93 4.57
N SER A 96 1.68 -13.22 4.95
CA SER A 96 1.33 -14.42 5.72
C SER A 96 1.65 -15.71 4.95
N PHE A 97 1.36 -15.77 3.65
CA PHE A 97 1.75 -16.88 2.78
C PHE A 97 3.28 -17.00 2.66
N VAL A 98 3.98 -15.88 2.43
CA VAL A 98 5.46 -15.85 2.34
C VAL A 98 6.10 -16.43 3.62
N GLN A 99 5.54 -16.12 4.78
CA GLN A 99 6.03 -16.65 6.05
C GLN A 99 5.76 -18.16 6.21
N LYS A 100 4.52 -18.59 5.95
CA LYS A 100 4.05 -19.95 6.26
C LYS A 100 4.49 -20.96 5.21
N ASP A 101 4.32 -20.64 3.94
CA ASP A 101 4.45 -21.59 2.83
C ASP A 101 5.82 -21.52 2.17
N LEU A 102 6.43 -20.33 2.08
CA LEU A 102 7.80 -20.18 1.57
C LEU A 102 8.87 -20.36 2.66
N GLY A 103 8.45 -20.37 3.93
CA GLY A 103 9.32 -20.56 5.09
C GLY A 103 10.29 -19.40 5.32
N LEU A 104 10.00 -18.20 4.79
CA LEU A 104 10.84 -17.03 5.01
C LEU A 104 10.56 -16.43 6.39
N ARG A 105 11.61 -16.28 7.20
CA ARG A 105 11.54 -15.68 8.54
C ARG A 105 11.51 -14.15 8.44
N THR A 106 10.38 -13.59 8.01
CA THR A 106 10.24 -12.14 7.76
C THR A 106 9.83 -11.33 8.99
N GLN A 107 9.35 -11.98 10.06
CA GLN A 107 8.72 -11.30 11.21
C GLN A 107 9.65 -10.30 11.89
N LYS A 108 10.94 -10.61 11.99
CA LYS A 108 11.95 -9.70 12.55
C LYS A 108 12.03 -8.41 11.73
N TYR A 109 12.02 -8.52 10.41
CA TYR A 109 12.14 -7.40 9.48
C TYR A 109 10.86 -6.58 9.42
N GLU A 110 9.68 -7.23 9.41
CA GLU A 110 8.39 -6.55 9.52
C GLU A 110 8.31 -5.68 10.78
N LYS A 111 8.75 -6.21 11.93
CA LYS A 111 8.80 -5.45 13.18
C LYS A 111 9.78 -4.28 13.13
N GLU A 112 10.94 -4.47 12.49
CA GLU A 112 11.91 -3.39 12.32
C GLU A 112 11.37 -2.28 11.40
N ILE A 113 10.76 -2.65 10.27
CA ILE A 113 10.08 -1.75 9.34
C ILE A 113 8.98 -0.96 10.06
N PHE A 114 8.13 -1.66 10.83
CA PHE A 114 7.08 -1.03 11.63
C PHE A 114 7.65 0.04 12.56
N ASN A 115 8.68 -0.32 13.33
CA ASN A 115 9.29 0.62 14.27
C ASN A 115 9.83 1.85 13.52
N ARG A 116 10.58 1.65 12.43
CA ARG A 116 11.16 2.77 11.65
C ARG A 116 10.09 3.68 11.05
N ILE A 117 9.01 3.12 10.49
CA ILE A 117 7.89 3.90 9.94
C ILE A 117 7.12 4.62 11.04
N LYS A 118 6.97 4.01 12.21
CA LYS A 118 6.33 4.65 13.37
C LYS A 118 7.14 5.86 13.86
N TYR A 119 8.46 5.75 13.97
CA TYR A 119 9.31 6.87 14.39
C TYR A 119 9.36 8.01 13.37
N ALA A 120 9.12 7.74 12.08
CA ALA A 120 8.98 8.79 11.08
C ALA A 120 7.67 9.60 11.19
N LYS A 121 6.76 9.22 12.10
CA LYS A 121 5.51 9.95 12.39
C LYS A 121 5.66 10.95 13.56
N GLU A 122 6.80 10.96 14.25
CA GLU A 122 7.16 11.92 15.32
C GLU A 122 8.04 13.04 14.76
#